data_AF-A0A524R2P9-F1
#
_entry.id   AF-A0A524R2P9-F1
#
_cell.length_a   1.000
_cell.length_b   1.000
_cell.length_c   1.000
_cell.angle_alpha   90.00
_cell.angle_beta   90.00
_cell.angle_gamma   90.00
#
_symmetry.space_group_name_H-M   'P 1'
#
loop_
_entity.id
_entity.type
_entity.pdbx_description
1 polymer ?
#
loop_
_entity_poly.entity_id
_entity_poly.type
_entity_poly.pdbx_seq_one_letter_code
_entity_poly.pdbx_strand_id
1 'polypeptide(L)'
;MIHLRYHHRTGGSKDWFADIRPDGLVIRFGKTEARTLQERFIPAAECHPDPTGEARKRANQKMKKGYLLVREQPSLAGIAPPPPVQPSQTAAENRSKVSSVLQVWERDNTQNWF
;
A
#
# COMPACT_ATOMS: atom_id res chain seq x y z
N MET A 1 -2.82 3.98 5.49
CA MET A 1 -3.86 4.66 4.68
C MET A 1 -5.10 4.85 5.53
N ILE A 2 -5.71 6.03 5.51
CA ILE A 2 -7.01 6.30 6.15
C ILE A 2 -8.04 6.60 5.05
N HIS A 3 -9.20 5.95 5.06
CA HIS A 3 -10.32 6.18 4.15
C HIS A 3 -11.55 6.57 4.94
N LEU A 4 -12.06 7.76 4.62
CA LEU A 4 -13.29 8.30 5.15
C LEU A 4 -14.32 8.51 4.05
N ARG A 5 -15.60 8.36 4.40
CA ARG A 5 -16.73 8.64 3.51
C ARG A 5 -17.73 9.58 4.15
N TYR A 6 -18.19 10.56 3.38
CA TYR A 6 -19.29 11.43 3.74
C TYR A 6 -20.51 11.10 2.89
N HIS A 7 -21.67 10.95 3.54
CA HIS A 7 -22.95 10.74 2.87
C HIS A 7 -23.76 12.04 2.90
N HIS A 8 -24.13 12.55 1.73
CA HIS A 8 -25.00 13.72 1.62
C HIS A 8 -26.45 13.30 1.90
N ARG A 9 -27.18 14.10 2.70
CA ARG A 9 -28.60 13.85 3.01
C ARG A 9 -29.49 13.86 1.76
N THR A 10 -29.10 14.62 0.74
CA THR A 10 -29.80 14.75 -0.55
C THR A 10 -29.42 13.67 -1.56
N GLY A 11 -28.68 12.64 -1.13
CA GLY A 11 -28.13 11.60 -1.99
C GLY A 11 -26.70 11.87 -2.45
N GLY A 12 -26.00 10.79 -2.78
CA GLY A 12 -24.58 10.79 -3.16
C GLY A 12 -23.63 10.71 -1.98
N SER A 13 -22.37 10.37 -2.27
CA SER A 13 -21.31 10.30 -1.27
C SER A 13 -19.99 10.86 -1.79
N LYS A 14 -19.14 11.28 -0.87
CA LYS A 14 -17.77 11.75 -1.14
C LYS A 14 -16.79 10.91 -0.37
N ASP A 15 -15.75 10.49 -1.04
CA ASP A 15 -14.63 9.80 -0.42
C ASP A 15 -13.47 10.78 -0.17
N TRP A 16 -12.76 10.51 0.92
CA TRP A 16 -11.53 11.18 1.29
C TRP A 16 -10.53 10.12 1.74
N PHE A 17 -9.35 10.13 1.12
CA PHE A 17 -8.28 9.19 1.36
C PHE A 17 -7.03 9.95 1.81
N ALA A 18 -6.31 9.39 2.77
CA ALA A 18 -5.00 9.82 3.19
C ALA A 18 -4.02 8.65 3.15
N ASP A 19 -3.14 8.68 2.16
CA ASP A 19 -2.06 7.72 1.97
C ASP A 19 -0.78 8.28 2.58
N ILE A 20 -0.37 7.66 3.67
CA ILE A 20 0.83 8.00 4.42
C ILE A 20 2.02 7.31 3.73
N ARG A 21 3.01 8.09 3.31
CA ARG A 21 4.23 7.62 2.66
C ARG A 21 5.47 8.14 3.41
N PRO A 22 6.65 7.54 3.21
CA PRO A 22 7.89 8.05 3.80
C PRO A 22 8.25 9.47 3.34
N ASP A 23 7.92 9.82 2.10
CA ASP A 23 8.20 11.13 1.49
C ASP A 23 7.14 12.20 1.80
N GLY A 24 6.00 11.82 2.38
CA GLY A 24 4.94 12.76 2.73
C GLY A 24 3.55 12.13 2.83
N LEU A 25 2.54 12.96 2.61
CA LEU A 25 1.13 12.60 2.70
C LEU A 25 0.43 12.89 1.37
N VAL A 26 -0.14 11.86 0.75
CA VAL A 26 -1.00 12.00 -0.43
C VAL A 26 -2.46 12.00 0.04
N ILE A 27 -3.19 13.06 -0.31
CA ILE A 27 -4.61 13.20 -0.01
C ILE A 27 -5.39 13.13 -1.31
N ARG A 28 -6.33 12.18 -1.40
CA ARG A 28 -7.25 12.07 -2.56
C ARG A 28 -8.68 12.29 -2.11
N PHE A 29 -9.49 13.00 -2.89
CA PHE A 29 -10.88 13.26 -2.54
C PHE A 29 -11.76 13.53 -3.76
N GLY A 30 -13.04 13.22 -3.64
CA GLY A 30 -14.01 13.40 -4.73
C GLY A 30 -15.33 12.71 -4.45
N LYS A 31 -16.21 12.66 -5.46
CA LYS A 31 -17.43 11.84 -5.37
C LYS A 31 -17.03 10.36 -5.40
N THR A 32 -17.68 9.53 -4.61
CA THR A 32 -17.39 8.09 -4.47
C THR A 32 -17.39 7.34 -5.81
N GLU A 33 -18.31 7.67 -6.71
CA GLU A 33 -18.47 7.01 -8.01
C GLU A 33 -17.75 7.75 -9.15
N ALA A 34 -16.95 8.78 -8.82
CA ALA A 34 -16.21 9.49 -9.85
C ALA A 34 -15.11 8.59 -10.43
N ARG A 35 -14.98 8.61 -11.76
CA ARG A 35 -13.86 7.95 -12.46
C ARG A 35 -12.49 8.51 -12.05
N THR A 36 -12.44 9.76 -11.60
CA THR A 36 -11.21 10.47 -11.22
C THR A 36 -11.42 11.23 -9.92
N LEU A 37 -10.43 11.16 -9.04
CA LEU A 37 -10.39 11.92 -7.79
C LEU A 37 -9.40 13.09 -7.93
N GLN A 38 -9.62 14.14 -7.16
CA GLN A 38 -8.62 15.18 -6.97
C GLN A 38 -7.54 14.67 -6.02
N GLU A 39 -6.31 15.08 -6.26
CA GLU A 39 -5.16 14.68 -5.47
C GLU A 39 -4.36 15.91 -5.02
N ARG A 40 -3.82 15.86 -3.80
CA ARG A 40 -2.84 16.81 -3.29
C ARG A 40 -1.76 16.05 -2.54
N PHE A 41 -0.51 16.34 -2.88
CA PHE A 41 0.65 15.90 -2.13
C PHE A 41 1.08 16.95 -1.12
N ILE A 42 1.51 16.50 0.06
CA ILE A 42 2.08 17.33 1.14
C ILE A 42 3.43 16.68 1.49
N PRO A 43 4.57 17.35 1.25
CA PRO A 43 5.88 16.83 1.60
C PRO A 43 6.00 16.52 3.09
N ALA A 44 6.81 15.53 3.46
CA ALA A 44 7.04 15.17 4.86
C ALA A 44 7.54 16.36 5.71
N ALA A 45 8.35 17.25 5.13
CA ALA A 45 8.82 18.47 5.79
C ALA A 45 7.71 19.46 6.18
N GLU A 46 6.56 19.40 5.50
CA GLU A 46 5.38 20.23 5.80
C GLU A 46 4.36 19.51 6.71
N CYS A 47 4.63 18.25 7.07
CA CYS A 47 3.77 17.48 7.97
C CYS A 47 4.20 17.70 9.42
N HIS A 48 3.24 17.98 10.31
CA HIS A 48 3.52 18.22 11.73
C HIS A 48 2.61 17.35 12.63
N PRO A 49 3.17 16.52 13.53
CA PRO A 49 4.60 16.28 13.78
C PRO A 49 5.29 15.41 12.70
N ASP A 50 4.54 14.53 12.04
CA ASP A 50 5.00 13.66 10.97
C ASP A 50 3.81 13.38 10.00
N PRO A 51 4.03 12.72 8.84
CA PRO A 51 2.94 12.41 7.91
C PRO A 51 1.78 11.62 8.51
N THR A 52 2.05 10.72 9.46
CA THR A 52 1.04 9.91 10.15
C THR A 52 0.19 10.77 11.08
N GLY A 53 0.83 11.61 11.89
CA GLY A 53 0.20 12.55 12.80
C GLY A 53 -0.66 13.58 12.06
N GLU A 54 -0.15 14.15 10.97
CA GLU A 54 -0.88 15.11 10.15
C GLU A 54 -2.08 14.44 9.44
N ALA A 55 -1.92 13.21 8.94
CA ALA A 55 -3.02 12.42 8.37
C ALA A 55 -4.13 12.17 9.40
N ARG A 56 -3.77 11.72 10.61
CA ARG A 56 -4.72 11.48 11.70
C ARG A 56 -5.43 12.76 12.15
N LYS A 57 -4.69 13.86 12.29
CA LYS A 57 -5.25 15.17 12.63
C LYS A 57 -6.30 15.62 11.61
N ARG A 58 -6.00 15.50 10.31
CA ARG A 58 -6.95 15.84 9.24
C ARG A 58 -8.14 14.89 9.18
N ALA A 59 -7.91 13.59 9.38
CA ALA A 59 -8.98 12.60 9.47
C ALA A 59 -9.95 12.95 10.61
N ASN A 60 -9.43 13.26 11.81
CA ASN A 60 -10.24 13.68 12.95
C ASN A 60 -11.05 14.95 12.65
N GLN A 61 -10.47 15.94 11.97
CA GLN A 61 -11.19 17.13 11.53
C GLN A 61 -12.32 16.82 10.53
N LYS A 62 -12.10 15.86 9.63
CA LYS A 62 -13.13 15.39 8.68
C LYS A 62 -14.24 14.62 9.39
N MET A 63 -13.90 13.77 10.35
CA MET A 63 -14.90 13.03 11.13
C MET A 63 -15.81 13.97 11.94
N LYS A 64 -15.25 15.04 12.52
CA LYS A 64 -16.04 16.12 13.15
C LYS A 64 -17.04 16.79 12.18
N LYS A 65 -16.78 16.75 10.87
CA LYS A 65 -17.68 17.26 9.81
C LYS A 65 -18.68 16.21 9.32
N GLY A 66 -18.78 15.06 9.98
CA GLY A 66 -19.70 13.98 9.65
C GLY A 66 -19.17 12.96 8.66
N TYR A 67 -17.87 12.95 8.37
CA TYR A 67 -17.27 11.82 7.64
C TYR A 67 -17.18 10.59 8.56
N LEU A 68 -17.45 9.42 8.01
CA LEU A 68 -17.36 8.14 8.70
C LEU A 68 -16.09 7.42 8.28
N LEU A 69 -15.47 6.72 9.22
CA LEU A 69 -14.32 5.85 8.93
C LEU A 69 -14.80 4.61 8.17
N VAL A 70 -14.26 4.40 6.97
CA VAL A 70 -14.54 3.21 6.15
C VAL A 70 -13.45 2.17 6.35
N ARG A 71 -12.19 2.61 6.30
CA ARG A 71 -11.03 1.73 6.45
C ARG A 71 -9.85 2.51 7.00
N GLU A 72 -9.14 1.92 7.93
CA GLU A 72 -7.80 2.35 8.32
C GLU A 72 -6.85 1.17 8.12
N GLN A 73 -5.82 1.36 7.30
CA GLN A 73 -4.69 0.45 7.22
C GLN A 73 -3.51 1.07 7.95
N PRO A 74 -2.89 0.37 8.90
CA PRO A 74 -1.63 0.81 9.50
C PRO A 74 -0.59 1.02 8.39
N SER A 75 0.18 2.10 8.47
CA SER A 75 1.29 2.34 7.56
C SER A 75 2.33 1.23 7.74
N LEU A 76 2.74 0.58 6.65
CA LEU A 76 3.80 -0.45 6.63
C LEU A 76 5.21 0.11 6.93
N ALA A 77 5.32 1.34 7.41
CA ALA A 77 6.57 1.96 7.83
C ALA A 77 7.11 1.24 9.07
N GLY A 78 7.87 0.17 8.86
CA GLY A 78 8.49 -0.61 9.93
C GLY A 78 8.55 -2.12 9.70
N ILE A 79 7.86 -2.67 8.69
CA ILE A 79 8.09 -4.07 8.30
C ILE A 79 9.34 -4.08 7.43
N ALA A 80 10.51 -4.12 8.07
CA ALA A 80 11.69 -4.64 7.40
C ALA A 80 11.29 -6.00 6.80
N PRO A 81 11.64 -6.30 5.53
CA PRO A 81 11.49 -7.66 5.04
C PRO A 81 12.10 -8.60 6.08
N PRO A 82 11.48 -9.76 6.38
CA PRO A 82 12.07 -10.71 7.31
C PRO A 82 13.54 -10.89 6.91
N PRO A 83 14.49 -10.89 7.86
CA PRO A 83 15.89 -11.09 7.53
C PRO A 83 15.99 -12.34 6.65
N PRO A 84 16.81 -12.32 5.58
CA PRO A 84 16.98 -13.50 4.75
C PRO A 84 17.32 -14.65 5.68
N VAL A 85 16.46 -15.67 5.69
CA VAL A 85 16.66 -16.88 6.49
C VAL A 85 18.02 -17.41 6.08
N GLN A 86 19.03 -17.24 6.94
CA GLN A 86 20.30 -17.92 6.73
C GLN A 86 19.97 -19.41 6.78
N PRO A 87 20.24 -20.19 5.72
CA PRO A 87 20.03 -21.62 5.77
C PRO A 87 20.92 -22.17 6.89
N SER A 88 20.29 -22.54 8.00
CA SER A 88 20.92 -23.24 9.11
C SER A 88 21.53 -24.52 8.54
N GLN A 89 22.86 -24.56 8.44
CA GLN A 89 23.58 -25.76 8.08
C GLN A 89 23.42 -26.77 9.21
N THR A 90 22.51 -27.74 9.02
CA THR A 90 22.58 -29.02 9.71
C THR A 90 22.17 -30.13 8.77
N ALA A 91 23.22 -30.76 8.21
CA ALA A 91 23.37 -32.17 7.87
C ALA A 91 22.30 -32.88 7.00
N ALA A 92 22.75 -33.21 5.78
CA ALA A 92 22.68 -34.53 5.14
C ALA A 92 21.33 -35.27 5.09
N GLU A 93 20.70 -35.32 3.90
CA GLU A 93 20.69 -36.51 3.01
C GLU A 93 19.73 -36.33 1.81
N ASN A 94 20.00 -37.07 0.74
CA ASN A 94 19.27 -37.17 -0.53
C ASN A 94 19.41 -36.04 -1.56
N ARG A 95 20.66 -35.88 -2.05
CA ARG A 95 20.90 -35.49 -3.45
C ARG A 95 20.39 -36.59 -4.39
N SER A 96 19.15 -36.52 -4.85
CA SER A 96 18.77 -37.06 -6.17
C SER A 96 17.35 -36.64 -6.52
N LYS A 97 17.19 -35.65 -7.42
CA LYS A 97 16.00 -35.34 -8.27
C LYS A 97 15.83 -33.85 -8.64
N VAL A 98 16.77 -32.96 -8.32
CA VAL A 98 16.68 -31.53 -8.72
C VAL A 98 17.32 -31.26 -10.10
N SER A 99 17.83 -32.29 -10.79
CA SER A 99 18.49 -32.13 -12.09
C SER A 99 17.55 -32.10 -13.31
N SER A 100 16.25 -32.41 -13.16
CA SER A 100 15.37 -32.51 -14.34
C SER A 100 14.53 -31.26 -14.62
N VAL A 101 14.35 -30.35 -13.65
CA VAL A 101 13.47 -29.17 -13.85
C VAL A 101 14.20 -28.05 -14.61
N LEU A 102 15.51 -27.87 -14.37
CA LEU A 102 16.30 -26.84 -15.06
C LEU A 102 16.61 -27.20 -16.52
N GLN A 103 16.71 -28.49 -16.87
CA GLN A 103 16.94 -28.92 -18.26
C GLN A 103 15.70 -28.81 -19.16
N VAL A 104 14.50 -28.74 -18.60
CA VAL A 104 13.26 -28.59 -19.39
C VAL A 104 13.05 -27.12 -19.78
N TRP A 105 13.47 -26.16 -18.96
CA TRP A 105 13.25 -24.73 -19.25
C TRP A 105 14.21 -24.18 -20.33
N GLU A 106 15.44 -24.69 -20.42
CA GLU A 106 16.41 -24.23 -21.44
C GLU A 106 16.09 -24.74 -22.86
N ARG A 107 15.34 -25.84 -23.01
CA ARG A 107 14.98 -26.36 -24.34
C ARG A 107 13.80 -25.66 -25.00
N ASP A 108 12.86 -25.09 -24.22
CA ASP A 108 11.66 -24.45 -24.78
C ASP A 108 11.89 -23.02 -25.32
N ASN A 109 13.00 -22.37 -24.95
CA ASN A 109 13.22 -20.95 -25.27
C ASN A 109 14.30 -20.67 -26.33
N THR A 110 14.82 -21.69 -27.02
CA THR A 110 15.86 -21.52 -28.06
C THR A 110 15.35 -21.68 -29.50
N GLN A 111 14.04 -21.84 -29.74
CA GLN A 111 13.50 -22.00 -31.11
C GLN A 111 12.68 -20.83 -31.67
N ASN A 112 12.53 -19.71 -30.96
CA ASN A 112 11.73 -18.56 -31.45
C ASN A 112 12.54 -17.26 -31.60
N TRP A 113 13.76 -17.35 -32.11
CA TRP A 113 14.52 -16.19 -32.55
C TRP A 113 15.27 -16.49 -33.85
N PHE A 114 14.55 -16.79 -34.92
CA PHE A 114 14.92 -16.49 -36.32
C PHE A 114 13.67 -16.51 -37.20
#